data_AF-W1PMZ7-F1
#
_entry.id   AF-W1PMZ7-F1
#
_cell.length_a   1.000
_cell.length_b   1.000
_cell.length_c   1.000
_cell.angle_alpha   90.00
_cell.angle_beta   90.00
_cell.angle_gamma   90.00
#
_symmetry.space_group_name_H-M   'P 1'
#
loop_
_entity.id
_entity.type
_entity.pdbx_description
1 polymer ?
#
loop_
_entity_poly.entity_id
_entity_poly.type
_entity_poly.pdbx_seq_one_letter_code
_entity_poly.pdbx_strand_id
1 'polypeptide(L)'
;MADYGAVLLCIFISFLQASYAIAAKARAESSEDDLVLNLPGQPPVEFRHYSGYVRLREGDGKALFYWFFEAQGNVSEKPLLLWLNGGFSALFVDE
;
A
#
# COMPACT_ATOMS: atom_id res chain seq x y z
N MET A 1 13.60 40.71 -25.48
CA MET A 1 14.62 39.64 -25.38
C MET A 1 14.08 38.66 -24.36
N ALA A 2 13.75 37.45 -24.80
CA ALA A 2 12.58 36.72 -24.32
C ALA A 2 12.80 35.89 -23.05
N ASP A 3 11.73 35.78 -22.26
CA ASP A 3 11.61 35.08 -20.98
C ASP A 3 11.55 33.55 -21.16
N TYR A 4 12.46 33.00 -21.96
CA TYR A 4 12.53 31.57 -22.22
C TYR A 4 12.93 30.77 -20.96
N GLY A 5 13.59 31.42 -20.00
CA GLY A 5 13.99 30.81 -18.73
C GLY A 5 12.79 30.42 -17.87
N ALA A 6 11.82 31.32 -17.67
CA ALA A 6 10.62 31.00 -16.90
C ALA A 6 9.77 29.93 -17.59
N VAL A 7 9.64 30.00 -18.92
CA VAL A 7 8.88 29.00 -19.70
C VAL A 7 9.51 27.61 -19.57
N LEU A 8 10.83 27.49 -19.67
CA LEU A 8 11.53 26.21 -19.49
C LEU A 8 11.38 25.65 -18.07
N LEU A 9 11.42 26.51 -17.05
CA LEU A 9 11.21 26.11 -15.66
C LEU A 9 9.77 25.59 -15.43
N CYS A 10 8.76 26.28 -15.96
CA CYS A 10 7.36 25.84 -15.88
C CYS A 10 7.14 24.49 -16.57
N ILE A 11 7.75 24.28 -17.74
CA ILE A 11 7.69 23.01 -18.46
C ILE A 11 8.31 21.90 -17.60
N PHE A 12 9.48 22.14 -17.01
CA PHE A 12 10.15 21.16 -16.14
C PHE A 12 9.31 20.81 -14.89
N ILE A 13 8.72 21.80 -14.23
CA ILE A 13 7.82 21.59 -13.08
C ILE A 13 6.58 20.80 -13.50
N SER A 14 5.99 21.12 -14.65
CA SER A 14 4.81 20.41 -15.18
C SER A 14 5.12 18.94 -15.44
N PHE A 15 6.30 18.64 -16.02
CA PHE A 15 6.75 17.26 -16.20
C PHE A 15 6.99 16.53 -14.88
N LEU A 16 7.60 17.20 -13.90
CA LEU A 16 7.84 16.62 -12.58
C LEU A 16 6.53 16.28 -11.86
N GLN A 17 5.55 17.19 -11.91
CA GLN A 17 4.21 16.98 -11.34
C GLN A 17 3.46 15.83 -12.05
N ALA A 18 3.53 15.78 -13.38
CA ALA A 18 2.92 14.69 -14.16
C ALA A 18 3.54 13.33 -13.82
N SER A 19 4.87 13.25 -13.73
CA SER A 19 5.58 12.02 -13.35
C SER A 19 5.20 11.55 -11.94
N TYR A 20 5.10 12.47 -10.98
CA TYR A 20 4.67 12.14 -9.62
C TYR A 20 3.22 11.63 -9.61
N ALA A 21 2.31 12.29 -10.35
CA ALA A 21 0.91 11.89 -10.42
C ALA A 21 0.73 10.49 -11.02
N ILE A 22 1.48 10.15 -12.07
CA ILE A 22 1.46 8.81 -12.68
C ILE A 22 1.94 7.74 -11.68
N ALA A 23 3.05 8.01 -10.97
CA ALA A 23 3.58 7.08 -9.97
C ALA A 23 2.62 6.90 -8.77
N ALA A 24 2.02 8.00 -8.29
CA ALA A 24 1.05 7.97 -7.21
C ALA A 24 -0.21 7.18 -7.61
N LYS A 25 -0.69 7.36 -8.84
CA LYS A 25 -1.85 6.63 -9.36
C LYS A 25 -1.58 5.12 -9.47
N ALA A 26 -0.43 4.72 -10.02
CA ALA A 26 -0.05 3.31 -10.11
C ALA A 26 0.06 2.64 -8.71
N ARG A 27 0.55 3.39 -7.71
CA ARG A 27 0.60 2.93 -6.31
C ARG A 27 -0.81 2.73 -5.73
N ALA A 28 -1.74 3.64 -6.03
CA ALA A 28 -3.12 3.60 -5.54
C ALA A 28 -3.95 2.47 -6.20
N GLU A 29 -3.78 2.24 -7.51
CA GLU A 29 -4.46 1.14 -8.21
C GLU A 29 -4.04 -0.22 -7.62
N SER A 30 -2.76 -0.41 -7.34
CA SER A 30 -2.27 -1.62 -6.66
C SER A 30 -2.91 -1.86 -5.28
N SER A 31 -3.38 -0.82 -4.58
CA SER A 31 -4.06 -1.00 -3.29
C SER A 31 -5.56 -1.28 -3.43
N GLU A 32 -6.20 -0.79 -4.49
CA GLU A 32 -7.61 -1.09 -4.79
C GLU A 32 -7.77 -2.57 -5.21
N ASP A 33 -6.78 -3.15 -5.89
CA ASP A 33 -6.76 -4.57 -6.25
C ASP A 33 -6.81 -5.51 -5.03
N ASP A 34 -6.29 -5.06 -3.88
CA ASP A 34 -6.28 -5.83 -2.63
C ASP A 34 -7.58 -5.66 -1.83
N LEU A 35 -8.56 -4.85 -2.29
CA LEU A 35 -9.82 -4.61 -1.59
C LEU A 35 -10.67 -5.88 -1.52
N VAL A 36 -11.04 -6.27 -0.29
CA VAL A 36 -11.91 -7.41 -0.07
C VAL A 36 -13.36 -6.93 -0.01
N LEU A 37 -14.16 -7.37 -0.99
CA LEU A 37 -15.56 -6.94 -1.11
C LEU A 37 -16.49 -7.71 -0.18
N ASN A 38 -16.33 -9.03 -0.07
CA ASN A 38 -17.17 -9.90 0.75
C ASN A 38 -16.40 -11.15 1.16
N LEU A 39 -16.70 -11.69 2.34
CA LEU A 39 -16.21 -12.98 2.79
C LEU A 39 -17.35 -13.97 3.05
N PRO A 40 -17.14 -15.28 2.79
CA PRO A 40 -18.13 -16.30 3.10
C PRO A 40 -18.52 -16.26 4.58
N GLY A 41 -19.81 -16.08 4.87
CA GLY A 41 -20.35 -16.07 6.24
C GLY A 41 -20.11 -14.79 7.04
N GLN A 42 -19.55 -13.74 6.43
CA GLN A 42 -19.35 -12.45 7.09
C GLN A 42 -20.67 -11.67 7.17
N PRO A 43 -21.05 -11.16 8.35
CA PRO A 43 -22.16 -10.23 8.45
C PRO A 43 -21.81 -8.89 7.78
N PRO A 44 -22.80 -8.03 7.45
CA PRO A 44 -22.52 -6.72 6.90
C PRO A 44 -21.56 -5.92 7.79
N VAL A 45 -20.52 -5.36 7.19
CA VAL A 45 -19.52 -4.50 7.87
C VAL A 45 -19.44 -3.14 7.17
N GLU A 46 -19.18 -2.10 7.94
CA GLU A 46 -19.11 -0.70 7.46
C GLU A 46 -17.67 -0.18 7.32
N PHE A 47 -16.67 -1.06 7.44
CA PHE A 47 -15.26 -0.71 7.24
C PHE A 47 -14.72 -1.38 5.98
N ARG A 48 -13.75 -0.73 5.34
CA ARG A 48 -12.98 -1.33 4.24
C ARG A 48 -11.86 -2.17 4.82
N HIS A 49 -11.60 -3.31 4.19
CA HIS A 49 -10.46 -4.14 4.53
C HIS A 49 -9.81 -4.69 3.27
N TYR A 50 -8.51 -4.86 3.35
CA TYR A 50 -7.63 -5.17 2.23
C TYR A 50 -6.79 -6.39 2.59
N SER A 51 -6.56 -7.29 1.65
CA SER A 51 -5.68 -8.43 1.87
C SER A 51 -4.85 -8.71 0.62
N GLY A 52 -3.55 -8.93 0.81
CA GLY A 52 -2.63 -9.09 -0.30
C GLY A 52 -1.25 -9.54 0.15
N TYR A 53 -0.27 -9.35 -0.74
CA TYR A 53 1.11 -9.77 -0.53
C TYR A 53 2.09 -8.61 -0.73
N VAL A 54 2.95 -8.37 0.26
CA VAL A 54 4.09 -7.44 0.15
C VAL A 54 5.34 -8.23 -0.19
N ARG A 55 5.92 -7.97 -1.37
CA ARG A 55 7.19 -8.59 -1.78
C ARG A 55 8.35 -7.94 -1.03
N LEU A 56 9.24 -8.78 -0.48
CA LEU A 56 10.36 -8.32 0.35
C LEU A 56 11.58 -7.88 -0.48
N ARG A 57 11.89 -8.64 -1.53
CA ARG A 57 12.99 -8.36 -2.47
C ARG A 57 12.55 -8.70 -3.89
N GLU A 58 12.99 -7.88 -4.83
CA GLU A 58 12.84 -8.20 -6.25
C GLU A 58 13.64 -9.46 -6.59
N GLY A 59 13.00 -10.43 -7.25
CA GLY A 59 13.64 -11.68 -7.69
C GLY A 59 13.61 -12.84 -6.69
N ASP A 60 13.44 -12.60 -5.39
CA ASP A 60 13.59 -13.66 -4.38
C ASP A 60 12.32 -14.50 -4.13
N GLY A 61 11.21 -14.26 -4.83
CA GLY A 61 9.95 -15.01 -4.71
C GLY A 61 9.24 -14.91 -3.33
N LYS A 62 9.92 -14.37 -2.31
CA LYS A 62 9.42 -14.21 -0.95
C LYS A 62 8.47 -13.02 -0.86
N ALA A 63 7.29 -13.27 -0.31
CA ALA A 63 6.30 -12.25 -0.02
C ALA A 63 5.64 -12.50 1.35
N LEU A 64 5.28 -11.42 2.03
CA LEU A 64 4.52 -11.46 3.28
C LEU A 64 3.05 -11.24 2.97
N PHE A 65 2.21 -12.15 3.42
CA PHE A 65 0.77 -11.93 3.44
C PHE A 65 0.42 -10.86 4.47
N TYR A 66 -0.52 -9.97 4.14
CA TYR A 66 -1.07 -9.00 5.07
C TYR A 66 -2.60 -8.96 4.96
N TRP A 67 -3.24 -8.53 6.05
CA TRP A 67 -4.66 -8.23 6.07
C TRP A 67 -4.88 -6.96 6.90
N PHE A 68 -5.25 -5.89 6.22
CA PHE A 68 -5.42 -4.56 6.76
C PHE A 68 -6.90 -4.22 6.92
N PHE A 69 -7.24 -3.54 8.01
CA PHE A 69 -8.59 -3.09 8.33
C PHE A 69 -8.55 -1.59 8.58
N GLU A 70 -9.38 -0.83 7.86
CA GLU A 70 -9.52 0.60 8.16
C GLU A 70 -10.21 0.81 9.50
N ALA A 71 -9.84 1.91 10.17
CA ALA A 71 -10.52 2.33 11.38
C ALA A 71 -11.98 2.72 11.09
N GLN A 72 -12.86 2.50 12.06
CA GLN A 72 -14.24 2.99 11.96
C GLN A 72 -14.31 4.47 12.37
N GLY A 73 -14.84 5.32 11.48
CA GLY A 73 -15.01 6.75 11.72
C GLY A 73 -13.69 7.53 11.74
N ASN A 74 -13.68 8.71 11.14
CA ASN A 74 -12.52 9.61 11.06
C ASN A 74 -11.21 8.88 10.67
N VAL A 75 -11.26 8.04 9.63
CA VAL A 75 -10.14 7.15 9.23
C VAL A 75 -8.81 7.89 9.10
N SER A 76 -8.83 9.10 8.52
CA SER A 76 -7.64 9.93 8.29
C SER A 76 -6.98 10.46 9.57
N GLU A 77 -7.68 10.46 10.70
CA GLU A 77 -7.19 10.96 11.99
C GLU A 77 -6.64 9.84 12.89
N LYS A 78 -6.85 8.57 12.50
CA LYS A 78 -6.49 7.41 13.31
C LYS A 78 -5.07 6.93 12.96
N PRO A 79 -4.28 6.50 13.96
CA PRO A 79 -2.95 5.97 13.72
C PRO A 79 -3.00 4.58 13.07
N LEU A 80 -1.92 4.22 12.38
CA LEU A 80 -1.71 2.87 11.87
C LEU A 80 -1.18 1.95 12.98
N LEU A 81 -1.85 0.81 13.21
CA LEU A 81 -1.40 -0.25 14.10
C LEU A 81 -0.90 -1.45 13.28
N LEU A 82 0.36 -1.85 13.50
CA LEU A 82 0.90 -3.09 12.95
C LEU A 82 0.84 -4.19 14.02
N TRP A 83 0.09 -5.26 13.74
CA TRP A 83 0.03 -6.44 14.60
C TRP A 83 0.91 -7.56 14.04
N LEU A 84 1.90 -8.01 14.81
CA LEU A 84 2.78 -9.12 14.47
C LEU A 84 2.60 -10.23 15.50
N ASN A 85 2.17 -11.40 15.06
CA ASN A 85 2.14 -12.58 15.94
C ASN A 85 3.58 -13.09 16.15
N GLY A 86 3.87 -13.51 17.39
CA GLY A 86 5.10 -14.22 17.73
C GLY A 86 4.93 -15.74 17.62
N GLY A 87 6.07 -16.44 17.57
CA GLY A 87 6.15 -17.90 17.66
C GLY A 87 7.60 -18.36 17.55
N PHE A 88 8.07 -19.16 18.50
CA PHE A 88 9.39 -19.78 18.45
C PHE A 88 9.28 -21.11 17.69
N SER A 89 9.95 -21.21 16.54
CA SER A 89 10.13 -22.49 15.84
C SER A 89 11.59 -22.93 15.92
N ALA A 90 12.09 -23.21 17.12
CA ALA A 90 13.17 -24.20 17.21
C ALA A 90 12.50 -25.56 17.40
N LEU A 91 12.39 -26.30 16.30
CA LEU A 91 12.43 -27.74 16.40
C LEU A 91 13.84 -28.07 16.93
N PHE A 92 13.94 -28.40 18.21
CA PHE A 92 15.05 -29.18 18.72
C PHE A 92 15.04 -30.48 17.91
N VAL A 93 16.01 -30.61 17.01
CA VAL A 93 16.41 -31.91 16.49
C VAL A 93 17.38 -32.46 17.53
N ASP A 94 16.83 -33.08 18.57
CA ASP A 94 17.61 -34.06 19.34
C ASP A 94 17.52 -35.38 18.58
N GLU A 95 18.65 -35.83 18.06
CA GLU A 95 18.95 -37.25 17.86
C GLU A 95 20.25 -37.57 18.60
#